data_AF-A0A1I3SY30-F1
#
_entry.id   AF-A0A1I3SY30-F1
#
_cell.length_a   1.000
_cell.length_b   1.000
_cell.length_c   1.000
_cell.angle_alpha   90.00
_cell.angle_beta   90.00
_cell.angle_gamma   90.00
#
_symmetry.space_group_name_H-M   'P 1'
#
loop_
_entity.id
_entity.type
_entity.pdbx_description
1 polymer ?
#
loop_
_entity_poly.entity_id
_entity_poly.type
_entity_poly.pdbx_seq_one_letter_code
_entity_poly.pdbx_strand_id
1 'polypeptide(L)'
;MKHQSLVITFFIFTSTALILGCKKNDDLQALTGTIVDTGSPALDGCGWLFQVDDTFYYPVNLNEQFQKNGITVSITFKTLNGEHYCFAPSGTPGHPKIQLRSITLK
;
A
#
# COMPACT_ATOMS: atom_id res chain seq x y z
N MET A 1 9.67 -18.86 71.02
CA MET A 1 10.18 -19.26 69.69
C MET A 1 9.29 -18.59 68.64
N LYS A 2 9.80 -17.54 67.98
CA LYS A 2 9.95 -17.39 66.50
C LYS A 2 8.63 -17.51 65.72
N HIS A 3 8.13 -16.59 64.90
CA HIS A 3 8.51 -15.27 64.34
C HIS A 3 7.16 -14.66 63.82
N GLN A 4 6.76 -13.44 64.19
CA GLN A 4 6.92 -12.18 63.41
C GLN A 4 6.21 -12.23 62.04
N SER A 5 5.04 -11.58 61.87
CA SER A 5 4.82 -10.17 61.40
C SER A 5 4.25 -10.20 59.96
N LEU A 6 3.00 -9.76 59.72
CA LEU A 6 2.59 -8.41 59.30
C LEU A 6 2.62 -8.21 57.76
N VAL A 7 1.82 -7.25 57.26
CA VAL A 7 1.67 -6.74 55.87
C VAL A 7 0.45 -7.35 55.14
N ILE A 8 -0.79 -6.83 55.29
CA ILE A 8 -1.36 -5.60 54.71
C ILE A 8 -0.97 -5.43 53.24
N THR A 9 -1.93 -5.47 52.31
CA THR A 9 -2.19 -4.36 51.35
C THR A 9 -3.16 -4.80 50.25
N PHE A 10 -4.29 -4.11 50.22
CA PHE A 10 -5.21 -3.96 49.09
C PHE A 10 -4.49 -3.19 47.97
N PHE A 11 -4.29 -3.77 46.78
CA PHE A 11 -3.69 -3.05 45.64
C PHE A 11 -4.59 -3.13 44.40
N ILE A 12 -5.46 -2.13 44.30
CA ILE A 12 -6.03 -1.63 43.05
C ILE A 12 -4.88 -0.93 42.29
N PHE A 13 -4.52 -1.39 41.10
CA PHE A 13 -3.70 -0.64 40.13
C PHE A 13 -3.95 -1.19 38.72
N THR A 14 -4.96 -0.67 38.04
CA THR A 14 -4.82 0.21 36.86
C THR A 14 -3.82 -0.30 35.81
N SER A 15 -4.35 -0.74 34.67
CA SER A 15 -3.76 -0.40 33.38
C SER A 15 -4.90 -0.23 32.38
N THR A 16 -5.24 1.04 32.19
CA THR A 16 -5.91 1.58 31.02
C THR A 16 -5.30 0.96 29.77
N ALA A 17 -5.97 -0.05 29.21
CA ALA A 17 -5.68 -0.50 27.87
C ALA A 17 -6.00 0.67 26.95
N LEU A 18 -4.94 1.28 26.43
CA LEU A 18 -4.97 2.29 25.39
C LEU A 18 -5.91 1.80 24.29
N ILE A 19 -7.10 2.39 24.20
CA ILE A 19 -7.90 2.35 22.98
C ILE A 19 -7.10 3.12 21.93
N LEU A 20 -6.16 2.43 21.27
CA LEU A 20 -5.72 2.82 19.94
C LEU A 20 -6.95 2.73 19.04
N GLY A 21 -7.70 3.83 18.99
CA GLY A 21 -8.63 4.10 17.92
C GLY A 21 -7.85 4.25 16.63
N CYS A 22 -7.46 3.13 16.01
CA CYS A 22 -7.14 3.09 14.59
C CYS A 22 -8.38 3.58 13.86
N LYS A 23 -8.37 4.85 13.48
CA LYS A 23 -9.36 5.44 12.59
C LYS A 23 -9.21 4.69 11.27
N LYS A 24 -10.12 3.77 10.99
CA LYS A 24 -10.12 3.01 9.73
C LYS A 24 -10.37 4.02 8.61
N ASN A 25 -9.34 4.32 7.83
CA ASN A 25 -9.53 4.91 6.51
C ASN A 25 -9.85 3.73 5.60
N ASP A 26 -11.14 3.42 5.48
CA ASP A 26 -11.69 2.13 5.03
C ASP A 26 -11.41 1.70 3.58
N ASP A 27 -10.41 2.25 2.88
CA ASP A 27 -10.03 1.73 1.54
C ASP A 27 -8.58 2.05 1.12
N LEU A 28 -7.71 2.42 2.06
CA LEU A 28 -6.31 2.69 1.75
C LEU A 28 -5.45 1.44 1.96
N GLN A 29 -4.78 1.02 0.88
CA GLN A 29 -3.85 -0.10 0.87
C GLN A 29 -2.42 0.44 0.77
N ALA A 30 -1.46 -0.28 1.35
CA ALA A 30 -0.05 0.04 1.26
C ALA A 30 0.74 -1.16 0.72
N LEU A 31 1.52 -0.95 -0.33
CA LEU A 31 2.32 -1.98 -0.99
C LEU A 31 3.72 -1.45 -1.33
N THR A 32 4.69 -2.36 -1.39
CA THR A 32 6.01 -2.10 -1.97
C THR A 32 6.08 -2.83 -3.31
N GLY A 33 6.60 -2.16 -4.33
CA GLY A 33 6.74 -2.74 -5.67
C GLY A 33 7.66 -1.91 -6.54
N THR A 34 7.64 -2.20 -7.84
CA THR A 34 8.55 -1.60 -8.81
C THR A 34 7.77 -0.78 -9.83
N ILE A 35 8.28 0.41 -10.17
CA ILE A 35 7.77 1.16 -11.33
C ILE A 35 8.40 0.58 -12.59
N VAL A 36 7.57 0.22 -13.57
CA VAL A 36 8.01 -0.36 -14.83
C VAL A 36 7.53 0.49 -16.01
N ASP A 37 8.42 0.74 -16.95
CA ASP A 37 8.09 1.33 -18.25
C ASP A 37 7.71 0.20 -19.21
N THR A 38 6.44 0.16 -19.63
CA THR A 38 5.94 -0.83 -20.58
C THR A 38 5.88 -0.29 -22.01
N GLY A 39 6.48 0.87 -22.27
CA GLY A 39 6.52 1.51 -23.58
C GLY A 39 5.35 2.47 -23.82
N SER A 40 5.48 3.26 -24.88
CA SER A 40 4.46 4.25 -25.26
C SER A 40 3.14 3.59 -25.66
N PRO A 41 1.98 4.08 -25.18
CA PRO A 41 0.67 3.63 -25.65
C PRO A 41 0.44 3.77 -27.16
N ALA A 42 1.20 4.63 -27.84
CA ALA A 42 1.15 4.76 -29.30
C ALA A 42 1.91 3.66 -30.05
N LEU A 43 2.73 2.87 -29.35
CA LEU A 43 3.55 1.77 -29.86
C LEU A 43 3.22 0.46 -29.13
N ASP A 44 1.93 0.26 -28.84
CA ASP A 44 1.39 -0.93 -28.16
C ASP A 44 1.86 -1.15 -26.71
N GLY A 45 2.50 -0.15 -26.10
CA GLY A 45 2.82 -0.16 -24.67
C GLY A 45 1.65 0.24 -23.78
N CYS A 46 1.85 0.18 -22.46
CA CYS A 46 0.85 0.62 -21.47
C CYS A 46 1.29 1.84 -20.64
N GLY A 47 2.40 2.46 -21.04
CA GLY A 47 3.07 3.51 -20.27
C GLY A 47 3.64 2.96 -18.97
N TRP A 48 3.47 3.73 -17.90
CA TRP A 48 4.02 3.41 -16.59
C TRP A 48 3.07 2.56 -15.75
N LEU A 49 3.55 1.41 -15.28
CA LEU A 49 2.80 0.54 -14.38
C LEU A 49 3.54 0.40 -13.04
N PHE A 50 2.79 0.04 -12.01
CA PHE A 50 3.32 -0.37 -10.72
C PHE A 50 3.17 -1.89 -10.61
N GLN A 51 4.28 -2.60 -10.46
CA GLN A 51 4.32 -4.06 -10.39
C GLN A 51 4.54 -4.53 -8.95
N VAL A 52 3.72 -5.48 -8.50
CA VAL A 52 3.92 -6.25 -7.27
C VAL A 52 3.75 -7.71 -7.65
N ASP A 53 4.82 -8.49 -7.48
CA ASP A 53 4.89 -9.88 -7.96
C ASP A 53 4.49 -9.96 -9.44
N ASP A 54 3.47 -10.76 -9.78
CA ASP A 54 2.94 -10.93 -11.14
C ASP A 54 1.79 -9.96 -11.48
N THR A 55 1.41 -9.06 -10.56
CA THR A 55 0.30 -8.13 -10.75
C THR A 55 0.80 -6.75 -11.17
N PHE A 56 0.23 -6.23 -12.25
CA PHE A 56 0.49 -4.88 -12.75
C PHE A 56 -0.72 -3.98 -12.53
N TYR A 57 -0.49 -2.87 -11.83
CA TYR A 57 -1.47 -1.83 -11.56
C TYR A 57 -1.21 -0.61 -12.44
N TYR A 58 -2.28 0.06 -12.85
CA TYR A 58 -2.21 1.34 -13.57
C TYR A 58 -2.38 2.51 -12.59
N PRO A 59 -1.30 3.23 -12.23
CA PRO A 59 -1.38 4.40 -11.37
C PRO A 59 -1.88 5.62 -12.17
N VAL A 60 -3.12 6.04 -11.93
CA VAL A 60 -3.76 7.14 -12.68
C VAL A 60 -3.12 8.52 -12.44
N ASN A 61 -2.27 8.64 -11.43
CA ASN A 61 -1.65 9.90 -10.99
C ASN A 61 -0.18 9.71 -10.57
N LEU A 62 0.58 8.86 -11.27
CA LEU A 62 2.02 8.72 -11.06
C LEU A 62 2.76 10.01 -11.43
N ASN A 63 3.42 10.61 -10.45
CA ASN A 63 4.23 11.81 -10.67
C ASN A 63 5.47 11.50 -11.53
N GLU A 64 5.79 12.38 -12.49
CA GLU A 64 6.93 12.29 -13.41
C GLU A 64 8.27 12.00 -12.71
N GLN A 65 8.49 12.50 -11.49
CA GLN A 65 9.73 12.23 -10.75
C GLN A 65 9.96 10.74 -10.44
N PHE A 66 8.89 9.94 -10.44
CA PHE A 66 8.91 8.49 -10.22
C PHE A 66 8.73 7.69 -11.52
N GLN A 67 8.59 8.35 -12.68
CA GLN A 67 8.58 7.72 -14.00
C GLN A 67 10.01 7.31 -14.39
N LYS A 68 10.55 6.34 -13.67
CA LYS A 68 11.88 5.77 -13.89
C LYS A 68 11.76 4.25 -13.86
N ASN A 69 12.22 3.59 -14.91
CA ASN A 69 12.09 2.15 -15.00
C ASN A 69 12.94 1.46 -13.92
N GLY A 70 12.37 0.45 -13.26
CA GLY A 70 13.05 -0.41 -12.30
C GLY A 70 13.23 0.17 -10.88
N ILE A 71 12.67 1.34 -10.56
CA ILE A 71 12.79 1.88 -9.21
C ILE A 71 11.83 1.17 -8.25
N THR A 72 12.31 0.85 -7.04
CA THR A 72 11.48 0.29 -5.98
C THR A 72 10.88 1.40 -5.14
N VAL A 73 9.55 1.36 -4.95
CA VAL A 73 8.81 2.35 -4.19
C VAL A 73 7.82 1.69 -3.22
N SER A 74 7.58 2.35 -2.10
CA SER A 74 6.43 2.10 -1.24
C SER A 74 5.32 3.08 -1.61
N ILE A 75 4.10 2.58 -1.83
CA ILE A 75 2.92 3.39 -2.11
C ILE A 75 1.83 3.17 -1.08
N THR A 76 1.03 4.20 -0.85
CA THR A 76 -0.31 4.09 -0.26
C THR A 76 -1.30 4.53 -1.32
N PHE A 77 -2.34 3.74 -1.58
CA PHE A 77 -3.28 3.98 -2.67
C PHE A 77 -4.70 3.55 -2.32
N LYS A 78 -5.66 3.99 -3.14
CA LYS A 78 -7.01 3.39 -3.22
C LYS A 78 -7.17 2.70 -4.56
N THR A 79 -7.89 1.58 -4.59
CA THR A 79 -8.31 0.96 -5.85
C THR A 79 -9.45 1.79 -6.44
N LEU A 80 -9.47 1.92 -7.76
CA LEU A 80 -10.57 2.55 -8.48
C LEU A 80 -11.39 1.47 -9.20
N ASN A 81 -12.66 1.75 -9.43
CA ASN A 81 -13.49 0.89 -10.26
C ASN A 81 -12.97 0.89 -11.71
N GLY A 82 -12.89 -0.30 -12.29
CA GLY A 82 -12.50 -0.53 -13.68
C GLY A 82 -11.00 -0.80 -13.87
N GLU A 83 -10.69 -1.23 -15.08
CA GLU A 83 -9.33 -1.59 -15.49
C GLU A 83 -8.83 -0.64 -16.58
N HIS A 84 -7.51 -0.55 -16.70
CA HIS A 84 -6.85 0.08 -17.82
C HIS A 84 -6.40 -1.00 -18.81
N TYR A 85 -6.99 -0.98 -20.00
CA TYR A 85 -6.61 -1.87 -21.09
C TYR A 85 -5.61 -1.16 -22.00
N CYS A 86 -4.47 -1.80 -22.21
CA CYS A 86 -3.48 -1.38 -23.19
C CYS A 86 -3.93 -1.82 -24.60
N PHE A 87 -3.25 -1.34 -25.64
CA PHE A 87 -3.47 -1.82 -27.00
C PHE A 87 -2.88 -3.23 -27.12
N ALA A 88 -3.68 -4.24 -26.80
CA ALA A 88 -3.31 -5.64 -26.89
C ALA A 88 -4.44 -6.43 -27.57
N PRO A 89 -4.15 -7.59 -28.17
CA PRO A 89 -5.19 -8.43 -28.76
C PRO A 89 -6.29 -8.77 -27.74
N SER A 90 -7.49 -9.04 -28.26
CA SER A 90 -8.65 -9.41 -27.47
C SER A 90 -8.33 -10.57 -26.52
N GLY A 91 -8.64 -10.38 -25.23
CA GLY A 91 -8.37 -11.37 -24.17
C GLY A 91 -7.21 -11.02 -23.23
N THR A 92 -6.48 -9.93 -23.49
CA THR A 92 -5.47 -9.44 -22.55
C THR A 92 -6.16 -8.86 -21.29
N PRO A 93 -5.81 -9.33 -20.07
CA PRO A 93 -6.41 -8.81 -18.85
C PRO A 93 -6.07 -7.33 -18.68
N GLY A 94 -7.04 -6.55 -18.19
CA GLY A 94 -6.81 -5.14 -17.90
C GLY A 94 -6.00 -4.98 -16.61
N HIS A 95 -5.36 -3.83 -16.46
CA HIS A 95 -4.63 -3.48 -15.25
C HIS A 95 -5.54 -2.77 -14.26
N PRO A 96 -5.66 -3.24 -13.00
CA PRO A 96 -6.46 -2.55 -12.00
C PRO A 96 -5.98 -1.11 -11.82
N LYS A 97 -6.92 -0.16 -11.87
CA LYS A 97 -6.61 1.26 -11.73
C LYS A 97 -6.42 1.60 -10.25
N ILE A 98 -5.34 2.29 -9.94
CA ILE A 98 -5.06 2.77 -8.57
C ILE A 98 -4.84 4.28 -8.57
N GLN A 99 -5.28 4.93 -7.50
CA GLN A 99 -4.97 6.33 -7.24
C GLN A 99 -4.03 6.43 -6.04
N LEU A 100 -2.81 6.90 -6.29
CA LEU A 100 -1.78 7.07 -5.28
C LEU A 100 -2.16 8.20 -4.31
N ARG A 101 -1.99 7.93 -3.02
CA ARG A 101 -2.07 8.90 -1.92
C ARG A 101 -0.68 9.34 -1.48
N SER A 102 0.26 8.41 -1.43
CA SER A 102 1.67 8.69 -1.16
C SER A 102 2.54 7.70 -1.92
N ILE A 103 3.76 8.12 -2.22
CA ILE A 103 4.80 7.32 -2.87
C ILE A 103 6.15 7.73 -2.29
N THR A 104 7.01 6.76 -1.99
CA THR A 104 8.33 6.99 -1.40
C THR A 104 9.34 6.01 -1.99
N LEU A 105 10.51 6.51 -2.38
CA LEU A 105 11.61 5.69 -2.86
C LEU A 105 12.17 4.83 -1.71
N LYS A 106 12.52 3.57 -2.00
CA LYS A 106 13.25 2.71 -1.06
C LYS A 106 14.76 2.75 -1.29
#